data_AF-A0A7K3GWE9-F1
#
_entry.id   AF-A0A7K3GWE9-F1
#
_cell.length_a   1.000
_cell.length_b   1.000
_cell.length_c   1.000
_cell.angle_alpha   90.00
_cell.angle_beta   90.00
_cell.angle_gamma   90.00
#
_symmetry.space_group_name_H-M   'P 1'
#
loop_
_entity.id
_entity.type
_entity.pdbx_description
1 polymer ?
#
loop_
_entity_poly.entity_id
_entity_poly.type
_entity_poly.pdbx_seq_one_letter_code
_entity_poly.pdbx_strand_id
1 'polypeptide(L)' 'VQAGRHPDADALAARHEGAAAHAYGPASEEALHWTEVRADLAMFAGDPVRSCRAWLTVAEARLGAG' A
#
# COMPACT_ATOMS: atom_id res chain seq x y z
N VAL A 1 -3.92 -8.04 16.68
CA VAL A 1 -4.69 -8.10 15.42
C VAL A 1 -5.39 -9.45 15.36
N GLN A 2 -6.70 -9.48 15.07
CA GLN A 2 -7.43 -10.75 14.93
C GLN A 2 -6.94 -11.44 13.65
N ALA A 3 -6.26 -12.58 13.82
CA ALA A 3 -5.73 -13.36 12.71
C ALA A 3 -6.89 -13.74 11.76
N GLY A 4 -6.78 -13.36 10.48
CA GLY A 4 -7.77 -13.69 9.46
C GLY A 4 -8.51 -12.49 8.84
N ARG A 5 -8.43 -11.28 9.42
CA ARG A 5 -9.04 -10.07 8.81
C ARG A 5 -8.09 -9.26 7.92
N HIS A 6 -6.93 -9.82 7.56
CA HIS A 6 -5.96 -9.14 6.69
C HIS A 6 -6.53 -8.85 5.29
N PRO A 7 -7.32 -9.75 4.66
CA PRO A 7 -7.96 -9.45 3.36
C PRO A 7 -8.97 -8.29 3.43
N ASP A 8 -9.80 -8.22 4.48
CA ASP A 8 -10.76 -7.13 4.66
C ASP A 8 -10.05 -5.80 4.88
N ALA A 9 -8.97 -5.82 5.68
CA ALA A 9 -8.13 -4.65 5.90
C ALA A 9 -7.43 -4.20 4.60
N ASP A 10 -6.97 -5.14 3.78
CA ASP A 10 -6.35 -4.83 2.48
C ASP A 10 -7.35 -4.25 1.49
N ALA A 11 -8.59 -4.74 1.47
CA ALA A 11 -9.66 -4.18 0.65
C ALA A 11 -10.01 -2.73 1.07
N LEU A 12 -10.04 -2.46 2.38
CA LEU A 12 -10.24 -1.11 2.89
C LEU A 12 -9.06 -0.20 2.51
N ALA A 13 -7.82 -0.65 2.70
CA ALA A 13 -6.62 0.09 2.35
C ALA A 13 -6.56 0.41 0.84
N ALA A 14 -6.92 -0.55 -0.03
CA ALA A 14 -6.97 -0.35 -1.48
C ALA A 14 -8.00 0.72 -1.89
N ARG A 15 -9.15 0.80 -1.20
CA ARG A 15 -10.13 1.87 -1.45
C ARG A 15 -9.57 3.23 -1.08
N HIS A 16 -8.84 3.33 0.03
CA HIS A 16 -8.23 4.59 0.44
C HIS A 16 -7.04 4.99 -0.45
N GLU A 17 -6.23 4.04 -0.90
CA GLU A 17 -5.18 4.25 -1.90
C GLU A 17 -5.76 4.87 -3.18
N GLY A 18 -6.81 4.26 -3.73
CA GLY A 18 -7.48 4.77 -4.93
C GLY A 18 -8.10 6.16 -4.73
N ALA A 19 -8.69 6.41 -3.56
CA ALA A 19 -9.24 7.73 -3.22
C ALA A 19 -8.13 8.80 -3.11
N ALA A 20 -7.01 8.48 -2.47
CA ALA A 20 -5.86 9.36 -2.35
C ALA A 20 -5.21 9.62 -3.71
N ALA A 21 -5.03 8.58 -4.53
CA ALA A 21 -4.52 8.70 -5.88
C ALA A 21 -5.41 9.58 -6.77
N HIS A 22 -6.74 9.51 -6.59
CA HIS A 22 -7.68 10.36 -7.32
C HIS A 22 -7.62 11.83 -6.87
N ALA A 23 -7.46 12.08 -5.57
CA ALA A 23 -7.49 13.43 -5.00
C ALA A 23 -6.14 14.18 -5.11
N TYR A 24 -5.03 13.47 -4.91
CA TYR A 24 -3.69 14.05 -4.76
C TYR A 24 -2.70 13.57 -5.82
N GLY A 25 -3.08 12.59 -6.64
CA GLY A 25 -2.24 11.97 -7.65
C GLY A 25 -1.57 10.68 -7.14
N PRO A 26 -1.18 9.76 -8.04
CA PRO A 26 -0.71 8.42 -7.68
C PRO A 26 0.67 8.39 -7.00
N ALA A 27 1.48 9.44 -7.16
CA ALA A 27 2.80 9.57 -6.51
C ALA A 27 2.77 10.49 -5.27
N SER A 28 1.58 10.92 -4.83
CA SER A 28 1.43 11.72 -3.61
C SER A 28 1.81 10.89 -2.38
N GLU A 29 2.30 11.55 -1.32
CA GLU A 29 2.59 10.88 -0.05
C GLU A 29 1.33 10.20 0.52
N GLU A 30 0.14 10.75 0.30
CA GLU A 30 -1.13 10.16 0.71
C GLU A 30 -1.41 8.83 -0.01
N ALA A 31 -1.16 8.75 -1.32
CA ALA A 31 -1.32 7.51 -2.09
C ALA A 31 -0.23 6.48 -1.73
N LEU A 32 1.01 6.94 -1.55
CA LEU A 32 2.13 6.09 -1.16
C LEU A 32 1.93 5.51 0.24
N HIS A 33 1.42 6.30 1.20
CA HIS A 33 1.12 5.82 2.54
C HIS A 33 0.19 4.60 2.54
N TRP A 34 -0.87 4.62 1.73
CA TRP A 34 -1.77 3.46 1.63
C TRP A 34 -1.12 2.26 0.93
N THR A 35 -0.17 2.50 0.01
CA THR A 35 0.65 1.44 -0.58
C THR A 35 1.55 0.77 0.47
N GLU A 36 2.16 1.54 1.38
CA GLU A 36 2.94 1.03 2.51
C GLU A 36 2.07 0.18 3.45
N VAL A 37 0.88 0.67 3.83
CA VAL A 37 -0.08 -0.08 4.65
C VAL A 37 -0.43 -1.43 4.02
N ARG A 38 -0.66 -1.47 2.70
CA ARG A 38 -0.93 -2.72 1.99
C ARG A 38 0.27 -3.66 1.90
N ALA A 39 1.48 -3.12 1.87
CA ALA A 39 2.69 -3.91 1.94
C ALA A 39 2.77 -4.66 3.28
N ASP A 40 2.55 -3.94 4.40
CA ASP A 40 2.55 -4.53 5.73
C ASP A 40 1.43 -5.56 5.93
N LEU A 41 0.22 -5.27 5.41
CA LEU A 41 -0.88 -6.22 5.42
C LEU A 41 -0.58 -7.50 4.62
N ALA A 42 0.13 -7.39 3.50
CA ALA A 42 0.58 -8.55 2.73
C ALA A 42 1.58 -9.39 3.54
N MET A 43 2.53 -8.75 4.24
CA MET A 43 3.45 -9.44 5.14
C MET A 43 2.69 -10.16 6.27
N PHE A 44 1.72 -9.51 6.91
CA PHE A 44 0.88 -10.14 7.94
C PHE A 44 -0.01 -11.26 7.40
N ALA A 45 -0.39 -11.21 6.14
CA ALA A 45 -1.12 -12.28 5.45
C ALA A 45 -0.24 -13.46 5.00
N GLY A 46 1.08 -13.38 5.20
CA GLY A 46 2.02 -14.42 4.76
C GLY A 46 2.34 -14.35 3.26
N ASP A 47 2.14 -13.20 2.63
CA ASP A 47 2.51 -12.92 1.22
C ASP A 47 3.68 -11.93 1.15
N PRO A 48 4.93 -12.40 1.38
CA PRO A 48 6.11 -11.55 1.36
C PRO A 48 6.42 -11.01 -0.05
N VAL A 49 6.04 -11.72 -1.11
CA VAL A 49 6.29 -11.29 -2.50
C VAL A 49 5.46 -10.06 -2.83
N ARG A 50 4.18 -10.06 -2.48
CA ARG A 50 3.30 -8.90 -2.64
C ARG A 50 3.75 -7.73 -1.78
N SER A 51 4.18 -7.99 -0.54
CA SER A 51 4.78 -6.97 0.33
C SER A 51 5.99 -6.30 -0.32
N CYS A 52 6.96 -7.08 -0.80
CA CYS A 52 8.18 -6.54 -1.42
C CYS A 52 7.86 -5.72 -2.68
N ARG A 53 6.93 -6.17 -3.52
CA ARG A 53 6.53 -5.42 -4.72
C ARG A 53 5.92 -4.06 -4.37
N ALA A 54 5.05 -4.00 -3.38
CA ALA A 54 4.46 -2.75 -2.93
C ALA A 54 5.53 -1.78 -2.38
N TRP A 55 6.46 -2.27 -1.57
CA TRP A 55 7.59 -1.45 -1.09
C TRP A 55 8.50 -0.95 -2.21
N LEU A 56 8.75 -1.75 -3.25
CA LEU A 56 9.50 -1.32 -4.43
C LEU A 56 8.79 -0.21 -5.19
N THR A 57 7.47 -0.29 -5.37
CA THR A 57 6.67 0.79 -5.97
C THR A 57 6.80 2.11 -5.19
N VAL A 58 6.78 2.05 -3.84
CA VAL A 58 6.99 3.25 -3.00
C VAL A 58 8.40 3.82 -3.19
N ALA A 59 9.42 2.96 -3.20
CA ALA A 59 10.80 3.38 -3.41
C ALA A 59 11.00 4.02 -4.79
N GLU A 60 10.45 3.42 -5.85
CA GLU A 60 10.50 3.96 -7.22
C GLU A 60 9.82 5.33 -7.32
N ALA A 61 8.64 5.50 -6.71
CA ALA A 61 7.93 6.77 -6.71
C ALA A 61 8.73 7.87 -6.00
N ARG A 62 9.32 7.57 -4.84
CA ARG A 62 10.16 8.51 -4.09
C ARG A 62 11.46 8.86 -4.82
N LEU A 63 12.08 7.89 -5.50
CA LEU A 63 13.27 8.13 -6.33
C LEU A 63 12.95 9.02 -7.54
N GLY A 64 11.77 8.88 -8.15
CA GLY A 64 11.35 9.70 -9.29
C GLY A 64 10.91 11.13 -8.93
N ALA A 65 10.67 11.41 -7.64
CA ALA A 65 10.29 12.74 -7.15
C ALA A 65 11.49 13.60 -6.69
N GLY A 66 12.68 13.01 -6.57
CA GLY A 66 13.94 13.71 -6.26
C GLY A 66 14.66 14.22 -7.50
#